data_AF-A0A6J4U4B8-F1
#
_entry.id   AF-A0A6J4U4B8-F1
#
_cell.length_a   1.000
_cell.length_b   1.000
_cell.length_c   1.000
_cell.angle_alpha   90.00
_cell.angle_beta   90.00
_cell.angle_gamma   90.00
#
_symmetry.space_group_name_H-M   'P 1'
#
loop_
_entity.id
_entity.type
_entity.pdbx_description
1 polymer ?
#
loop_
_entity_poly.entity_id
_entity_poly.type
_entity_poly.pdbx_seq_one_letter_code
_entity_poly.pdbx_strand_id
1 'polypeptide(L)'
;MKARAYPRWVFSLADIMMLLLGFFVLLVAGDAADVAAGARAAFSSEPAQPALIAHDADRLFEPGEARLRPGARERIAGIGSAAAQSGRLLVVESRGRDTGARRFDGWELSAARAAAIARALEEAGMAEERVQVVMPGTEMEEARGQRLTVRYGR
;
A
#
# COMPACT_ATOMS: atom_id res chain seq x y z
N MET A 1 51.64 11.49 -34.29
CA MET A 1 50.93 10.65 -33.29
C MET A 1 49.59 10.24 -33.87
N LYS A 2 49.34 8.94 -34.10
CA LYS A 2 48.01 8.47 -34.53
C LYS A 2 47.08 8.48 -33.32
N ALA A 3 46.03 9.31 -33.35
CA ALA A 3 44.99 9.29 -32.33
C ALA A 3 44.28 7.93 -32.38
N ARG A 4 44.23 7.23 -31.26
CA ARG A 4 43.56 5.93 -31.16
C ARG A 4 42.07 6.20 -31.01
N ALA A 5 41.29 5.88 -32.04
CA ALA A 5 39.84 6.03 -32.00
C ALA A 5 39.24 4.97 -31.06
N TYR A 6 38.62 5.42 -29.97
CA TYR A 6 37.89 4.53 -29.07
C TYR A 6 36.53 4.16 -29.69
N PRO A 7 36.11 2.88 -29.58
CA PRO A 7 34.84 2.46 -30.13
C PRO A 7 33.69 3.10 -29.33
N ARG A 8 32.64 3.54 -30.04
CA ARG A 8 31.54 4.36 -29.50
C ARG A 8 30.77 3.71 -28.34
N TRP A 9 30.76 2.38 -28.25
CA TRP A 9 30.10 1.64 -27.18
C TRP A 9 30.74 1.87 -25.81
N VAL A 10 32.01 2.28 -25.74
CA VAL A 10 32.71 2.52 -24.46
C VAL A 10 32.06 3.68 -23.73
N PHE A 11 31.55 4.68 -24.45
CA PHE A 11 30.84 5.82 -23.85
C PHE A 11 29.48 5.42 -23.28
N SER A 12 28.70 4.58 -23.99
CA SER A 12 27.44 4.06 -23.45
C SER A 12 27.66 3.10 -22.28
N LEU A 13 28.74 2.31 -22.31
CA LEU A 13 29.11 1.47 -21.17
C LEU A 13 29.48 2.32 -19.95
N ALA A 14 30.30 3.36 -20.15
CA ALA A 14 30.70 4.28 -19.09
C ALA A 14 29.48 5.02 -18.50
N ASP A 15 28.53 5.40 -19.34
CA ASP A 15 27.26 6.02 -18.91
C ASP A 15 26.43 5.06 -18.04
N ILE A 16 26.23 3.80 -18.48
CA ILE A 16 25.53 2.78 -17.69
C ILE A 16 26.27 2.50 -16.36
N MET A 17 27.60 2.45 -16.37
CA MET A 17 28.40 2.24 -15.16
C MET A 17 28.26 3.41 -14.17
N MET A 18 28.22 4.66 -14.67
CA MET A 18 27.97 5.86 -13.87
C MET A 18 26.56 5.87 -13.27
N LEU A 19 25.55 5.51 -14.06
CA LEU A 19 24.17 5.39 -13.58
C LEU A 19 24.02 4.29 -12.51
N LEU A 20 24.65 3.14 -12.74
CA LEU A 20 24.64 2.02 -11.78
C LEU A 20 25.32 2.40 -10.47
N LEU A 21 26.48 3.08 -10.54
CA LEU A 21 27.19 3.57 -9.36
C LEU A 21 26.35 4.59 -8.59
N GLY A 22 25.73 5.55 -9.28
CA GLY A 22 24.82 6.52 -8.66
C GLY A 22 23.63 5.85 -7.97
N PHE A 23 23.04 4.82 -8.61
CA PHE A 23 21.95 4.04 -8.01
C PHE A 23 22.39 3.31 -6.73
N PHE A 24 23.57 2.68 -6.73
CA PHE A 24 24.10 2.04 -5.52
C PHE A 24 24.41 3.04 -4.41
N VAL A 25 24.91 4.24 -4.74
CA VAL A 25 25.11 5.30 -3.75
C VAL A 25 23.78 5.72 -3.12
N LEU A 26 22.72 5.86 -3.91
CA LEU A 26 21.38 6.13 -3.38
C LEU A 26 20.88 5.02 -2.46
N LEU A 27 21.07 3.75 -2.83
CA LEU A 27 20.69 2.60 -2.00
C LEU A 27 21.45 2.54 -0.66
N VAL A 28 22.71 3.00 -0.63
CA VAL A 28 23.53 3.01 0.59
C VAL A 28 23.25 4.24 1.46
N ALA A 29 22.91 5.38 0.86
CA ALA A 29 22.65 6.62 1.57
C ALA A 29 21.24 6.70 2.17
N GLY A 30 20.25 6.03 1.55
CA GLY A 30 18.86 5.98 2.02
C GLY A 30 18.46 4.60 2.53
N ASP A 31 17.23 4.48 3.01
CA ASP A 31 16.63 3.16 3.22
C ASP A 31 16.44 2.48 1.85
N ALA A 32 16.98 1.27 1.70
CA ALA A 32 16.86 0.49 0.48
C ALA A 32 15.39 0.24 0.10
N ALA A 33 14.48 0.17 1.09
CA ALA A 33 13.05 0.05 0.86
C ALA A 33 12.46 1.28 0.17
N ASP A 34 12.82 2.49 0.63
CA ASP A 34 12.32 3.76 0.10
C ASP A 34 12.81 4.00 -1.34
N VAL A 35 14.10 3.77 -1.58
CA VAL A 35 14.70 3.90 -2.93
C VAL A 35 14.06 2.89 -3.90
N ALA A 36 13.82 1.65 -3.44
CA ALA A 36 13.17 0.64 -4.25
C ALA A 36 11.67 0.94 -4.47
N ALA A 37 10.96 1.51 -3.49
CA ALA A 37 9.58 1.96 -3.65
C ALA A 37 9.47 3.11 -4.66
N GLY A 38 10.36 4.11 -4.56
CA GLY A 38 10.44 5.23 -5.51
C GLY A 38 10.77 4.77 -6.93
N ALA A 39 11.74 3.87 -7.10
CA ALA A 39 12.05 3.27 -8.40
C ALA A 39 10.84 2.52 -8.97
N ARG A 40 10.16 1.69 -8.16
CA ARG A 40 8.94 1.00 -8.60
C ARG A 40 7.85 1.98 -9.01
N ALA A 41 7.65 3.07 -8.28
CA ALA A 41 6.66 4.09 -8.61
C ALA A 41 6.99 4.85 -9.91
N ALA A 42 8.27 5.15 -10.15
CA ALA A 42 8.73 5.84 -11.36
C ALA A 42 8.65 4.96 -12.61
N PHE A 43 8.89 3.65 -12.45
CA PHE A 43 8.84 2.68 -13.55
C PHE A 43 7.50 1.94 -13.67
N SER A 44 6.57 2.10 -12.72
CA SER A 44 5.20 1.63 -12.87
C SER A 44 4.45 2.56 -13.82
N SER A 45 4.24 2.13 -15.06
CA SER A 45 3.48 2.89 -16.06
C SER A 45 1.96 2.86 -15.84
N GLU A 46 1.47 2.15 -14.81
CA GLU A 46 0.05 1.97 -14.55
C GLU A 46 -0.40 2.81 -13.35
N PRO A 47 -1.41 3.69 -13.51
CA PRO A 47 -1.99 4.37 -12.37
C PRO A 47 -2.55 3.35 -11.40
N ALA A 48 -2.21 3.48 -10.11
CA ALA A 48 -2.84 2.68 -9.06
C ALA A 48 -4.37 2.82 -9.21
N GLN A 49 -5.08 1.68 -9.27
CA GLN A 49 -6.53 1.70 -9.39
C GLN A 49 -7.11 2.60 -8.29
N PRO A 50 -8.04 3.50 -8.61
CA PRO A 50 -8.56 4.46 -7.65
C PRO A 50 -9.16 3.72 -6.46
N ALA A 51 -8.86 4.21 -5.25
CA ALA A 51 -9.37 3.63 -4.03
C ALA A 51 -10.89 3.88 -3.94
N LEU A 52 -11.65 2.81 -3.70
CA LEU A 52 -13.10 2.86 -3.44
C LEU A 52 -13.37 3.47 -2.07
N ILE A 53 -12.46 3.23 -1.12
CA ILE A 53 -12.41 3.87 0.18
C ILE A 53 -10.96 4.32 0.41
N ALA A 54 -10.76 5.55 0.84
CA ALA A 54 -9.48 6.05 1.35
C ALA A 54 -9.74 7.06 2.46
N HIS A 55 -9.78 6.58 3.70
CA HIS A 55 -10.10 7.39 4.88
C HIS A 55 -9.21 7.04 6.06
N ASP A 56 -9.08 7.98 6.98
CA ASP A 56 -8.48 7.74 8.29
C ASP A 56 -9.42 6.85 9.12
N ALA A 57 -8.84 5.99 9.96
CA ALA A 57 -9.57 4.96 10.68
C ALA A 57 -10.71 5.51 11.57
N ASP A 58 -10.53 6.70 12.16
CA ASP A 58 -11.53 7.34 13.03
C ASP A 58 -12.87 7.64 12.34
N ARG A 59 -12.86 7.78 11.01
CA ARG A 59 -14.08 7.97 10.21
C ARG A 59 -14.84 6.66 9.98
N LEU A 60 -14.16 5.52 10.05
CA LEU A 60 -14.72 4.21 9.74
C LEU A 60 -15.08 3.42 11.00
N PHE A 61 -14.36 3.65 12.10
CA PHE A 61 -14.44 2.86 13.32
C PHE A 61 -14.86 3.67 14.54
N GLU A 62 -15.39 2.98 15.54
CA GLU A 62 -15.53 3.55 16.87
C GLU A 62 -14.14 3.82 17.51
N PRO A 63 -14.01 4.87 18.34
CA PRO A 63 -12.72 5.31 18.86
C PRO A 63 -11.99 4.21 19.65
N GLY A 64 -10.76 3.88 19.25
CA GLY A 64 -9.95 2.84 19.90
C GLY A 64 -10.46 1.40 19.72
N GLU A 65 -11.46 1.18 18.87
CA GLU A 65 -12.03 -0.14 18.62
C GLU A 65 -11.88 -0.58 17.15
N ALA A 66 -12.00 -1.88 16.91
CA ALA A 66 -12.12 -2.47 15.58
C ALA A 66 -13.60 -2.69 15.17
N ARG A 67 -14.51 -1.88 15.72
CA ARG A 67 -15.94 -1.92 15.41
C ARG A 67 -16.29 -0.85 14.38
N LEU A 68 -16.79 -1.26 13.21
CA LEU A 68 -17.23 -0.34 12.16
C LEU A 68 -18.44 0.47 12.62
N ARG A 69 -18.44 1.76 12.29
CA ARG A 69 -19.62 2.63 12.44
C ARG A 69 -20.74 2.15 11.49
N PRO A 70 -22.02 2.34 11.81
CA PRO A 70 -23.13 1.89 10.97
C PRO A 70 -23.03 2.34 9.50
N GLY A 71 -22.82 3.64 9.26
CA GLY A 71 -22.70 4.15 7.89
C GLY A 71 -21.43 3.69 7.15
N ALA A 72 -20.35 3.39 7.87
CA ALA A 72 -19.16 2.80 7.26
C ALA A 72 -19.42 1.34 6.86
N ARG A 73 -20.11 0.58 7.71
CA ARG A 73 -20.51 -0.81 7.44
C ARG A 73 -21.40 -0.92 6.21
N GLU A 74 -22.42 -0.06 6.09
CA GLU A 74 -23.32 -0.03 4.92
C GLU A 74 -22.56 0.25 3.62
N ARG A 75 -21.64 1.22 3.64
CA ARG A 75 -20.80 1.54 2.48
C ARG A 75 -19.89 0.39 2.07
N ILE A 76 -19.23 -0.26 3.03
CA ILE A 76 -18.35 -1.42 2.77
C ILE A 76 -19.18 -2.58 2.22
N ALA A 77 -20.37 -2.83 2.77
CA ALA A 77 -21.27 -3.87 2.27
C ALA A 77 -21.70 -3.63 0.82
N GLY A 78 -22.04 -2.37 0.47
CA GLY A 78 -22.35 -2.02 -0.92
C GLY A 78 -21.19 -2.27 -1.90
N ILE A 79 -19.96 -1.95 -1.48
CA ILE A 79 -18.75 -2.24 -2.27
C ILE A 79 -18.53 -3.74 -2.41
N GLY A 80 -18.65 -4.49 -1.31
CA GLY A 80 -18.48 -5.95 -1.30
C GLY A 80 -19.49 -6.64 -2.22
N SER A 81 -20.76 -6.25 -2.16
CA SER A 81 -21.80 -6.80 -3.03
C SER A 81 -21.54 -6.52 -4.52
N ALA A 82 -21.15 -5.28 -4.86
CA ALA A 82 -20.83 -4.92 -6.25
C ALA A 82 -19.59 -5.66 -6.78
N ALA A 83 -18.56 -5.82 -5.94
CA ALA A 83 -17.36 -6.59 -6.29
C ALA A 83 -17.68 -8.09 -6.44
N ALA A 84 -18.53 -8.64 -5.57
CA ALA A 84 -18.95 -10.03 -5.62
C ALA A 84 -19.68 -10.36 -6.93
N GLN A 85 -20.61 -9.49 -7.34
CA GLN A 85 -21.37 -9.62 -8.59
C GLN A 85 -20.48 -9.50 -9.84
N SER A 86 -19.48 -8.63 -9.79
CA SER A 86 -18.55 -8.42 -10.91
C SER A 86 -17.38 -9.42 -10.96
N GLY A 87 -17.27 -10.30 -9.96
CA GLY A 87 -16.20 -11.30 -9.91
C GLY A 87 -14.83 -10.75 -9.49
N ARG A 88 -14.74 -9.49 -9.07
CA ARG A 88 -13.45 -8.79 -8.83
C ARG A 88 -12.92 -9.06 -7.43
N LEU A 89 -11.60 -9.24 -7.32
CA LEU A 89 -10.86 -9.23 -6.05
C LEU A 89 -10.87 -7.82 -5.45
N LEU A 90 -10.91 -7.74 -4.12
CA LEU A 90 -10.66 -6.51 -3.37
C LEU A 90 -9.41 -6.65 -2.51
N VAL A 91 -8.62 -5.58 -2.47
CA VAL A 91 -7.45 -5.43 -1.60
C VAL A 91 -7.77 -4.38 -0.55
N VAL A 92 -7.69 -4.78 0.71
CA VAL A 92 -7.78 -3.92 1.89
C VAL A 92 -6.36 -3.64 2.35
N GLU A 93 -5.94 -2.37 2.30
CA GLU A 93 -4.63 -1.95 2.76
C GLU A 93 -4.74 -1.04 3.99
N SER A 94 -3.97 -1.34 5.02
CA SER A 94 -3.84 -0.54 6.23
C SER A 94 -2.42 0.01 6.37
N ARG A 95 -2.27 1.34 6.38
CA ARG A 95 -1.01 2.04 6.65
C ARG A 95 -1.07 2.83 7.96
N GLY A 96 0.07 2.99 8.61
CA GLY A 96 0.19 3.72 9.87
C GLY A 96 -0.33 2.94 11.07
N ARG A 97 -0.19 3.54 12.26
CA ARG A 97 -0.72 3.02 13.52
C ARG A 97 -1.56 4.09 14.20
N ASP A 98 -2.62 3.65 14.88
CA ASP A 98 -3.38 4.53 15.76
C ASP A 98 -2.73 4.55 17.16
N THR A 99 -2.42 5.74 17.67
CA THR A 99 -1.84 5.96 19.00
C THR A 99 -2.89 5.96 20.12
N GLY A 100 -4.19 5.92 19.80
CA GLY A 100 -5.30 5.93 20.76
C GLY A 100 -5.60 4.57 21.42
N ALA A 101 -4.78 3.55 21.18
CA ALA A 101 -5.03 2.20 21.67
C ALA A 101 -4.74 2.10 23.19
N ARG A 102 -5.78 1.81 23.99
CA ARG A 102 -5.68 1.68 25.47
C ARG A 102 -5.39 0.24 25.92
N ARG A 103 -5.86 -0.76 25.18
CA ARG A 103 -5.77 -2.20 25.50
C ARG A 103 -4.88 -2.99 24.53
N PHE A 104 -4.79 -2.53 23.29
CA PHE A 104 -4.00 -3.13 22.21
C PHE A 104 -2.79 -2.26 21.96
N ASP A 105 -1.70 -2.82 21.44
CA ASP A 105 -0.67 -1.98 20.84
C ASP A 105 -1.22 -1.40 19.52
N GLY A 106 -0.81 -0.19 19.14
CA GLY A 106 -1.37 0.51 17.95
C GLY A 106 -1.28 -0.30 16.65
N TRP A 107 -0.34 -1.24 16.57
CA TRP A 107 -0.23 -2.22 15.48
C TRP A 107 -1.37 -3.25 15.50
N GLU A 108 -1.66 -3.84 16.67
CA GLU A 108 -2.71 -4.84 16.82
C GLU A 108 -4.09 -4.25 16.53
N LEU A 109 -4.36 -3.02 17.00
CA LEU A 109 -5.60 -2.32 16.68
C LEU A 109 -5.73 -2.08 15.16
N SER A 110 -4.63 -1.73 14.50
CA SER A 110 -4.64 -1.51 13.06
C SER A 110 -4.93 -2.81 12.29
N ALA A 111 -4.32 -3.92 12.72
CA ALA A 111 -4.58 -5.25 12.19
C ALA A 111 -6.04 -5.67 12.37
N ALA A 112 -6.59 -5.48 13.57
CA ALA A 112 -7.96 -5.82 13.89
C ALA A 112 -8.97 -5.02 13.04
N ARG A 113 -8.70 -3.74 12.79
CA ARG A 113 -9.53 -2.91 11.90
C ARG A 113 -9.47 -3.36 10.43
N ALA A 114 -8.29 -3.71 9.93
CA ALA A 114 -8.15 -4.27 8.58
C ALA A 114 -8.93 -5.58 8.43
N ALA A 115 -8.82 -6.47 9.42
CA ALA A 115 -9.60 -7.71 9.48
C ALA A 115 -11.11 -7.44 9.55
N ALA A 116 -11.56 -6.45 10.32
CA ALA A 116 -12.97 -6.09 10.40
C ALA A 116 -13.56 -5.62 9.06
N ILE A 117 -12.78 -4.90 8.23
CA ILE A 117 -13.19 -4.55 6.86
C ILE A 117 -13.31 -5.82 6.01
N ALA A 118 -12.31 -6.71 6.05
CA ALA A 118 -12.34 -7.96 5.28
C ALA A 118 -13.57 -8.81 5.62
N ARG A 119 -13.86 -8.97 6.92
CA ARG A 119 -15.06 -9.66 7.40
C ARG A 119 -16.35 -9.01 6.91
N ALA A 120 -16.44 -7.68 6.91
CA ALA A 120 -17.61 -6.98 6.39
C ALA A 120 -17.78 -7.16 4.87
N LEU A 121 -16.69 -7.32 4.11
CA LEU A 121 -16.75 -7.63 2.68
C LEU A 121 -17.20 -9.08 2.44
N GLU A 122 -16.71 -10.04 3.23
CA GLU A 122 -17.14 -11.44 3.20
C GLU A 122 -18.64 -11.59 3.54
N GLU A 123 -19.10 -10.91 4.59
CA GLU A 123 -20.52 -10.85 4.97
C GLU A 123 -21.41 -10.29 3.84
N ALA A 124 -20.85 -9.46 2.96
CA ALA A 124 -21.53 -8.91 1.79
C ALA A 124 -21.52 -9.84 0.56
N GLY A 125 -21.00 -11.07 0.69
CA GLY A 125 -21.01 -12.10 -0.35
C GLY A 125 -19.69 -12.26 -1.11
N MET A 126 -18.61 -11.61 -0.67
CA MET A 126 -17.28 -11.86 -1.21
C MET A 126 -16.77 -13.23 -0.73
N ALA A 127 -16.05 -13.95 -1.60
CA ALA A 127 -15.36 -15.16 -1.20
C ALA A 127 -14.05 -14.77 -0.50
N GLU A 128 -13.62 -15.52 0.52
CA GLU A 128 -12.44 -15.21 1.33
C GLU A 128 -11.18 -15.08 0.46
N GLU A 129 -11.01 -15.95 -0.53
CA GLU A 129 -9.90 -15.92 -1.49
C GLU A 129 -9.91 -14.67 -2.40
N ARG A 130 -11.03 -13.95 -2.45
CA ARG A 130 -11.20 -12.69 -3.21
C ARG A 130 -11.13 -11.44 -2.33
N VAL A 131 -10.70 -11.59 -1.08
CA VAL A 131 -10.43 -10.47 -0.18
C VAL A 131 -8.99 -10.59 0.33
N GLN A 132 -8.12 -9.70 -0.13
CA GLN A 132 -6.73 -9.68 0.30
C GLN A 132 -6.51 -8.56 1.31
N VAL A 133 -5.93 -8.89 2.46
CA VAL A 133 -5.50 -7.89 3.45
C VAL A 133 -3.99 -7.67 3.33
N VAL A 134 -3.57 -6.42 3.16
CA VAL A 134 -2.18 -5.99 3.08
C VAL A 134 -1.91 -4.99 4.20
N MET A 135 -0.91 -5.29 5.03
CA MET A 135 -0.38 -4.36 6.01
C MET A 135 1.10 -4.17 5.70
N PRO A 136 1.48 -3.13 4.93
CA PRO A 136 2.88 -2.81 4.72
C PRO A 136 3.57 -2.65 6.08
N GLY A 137 4.81 -3.14 6.18
CA GLY A 137 5.63 -2.95 7.36
C GLY A 137 5.74 -1.48 7.72
N THR A 138 6.08 -1.21 8.98
CA THR A 138 6.09 0.13 9.57
C THR A 138 7.09 1.07 8.92
N GLU A 139 6.66 1.74 7.86
CA GLU A 139 7.20 3.03 7.47
C GLU A 139 6.84 4.03 8.59
N MET A 140 7.83 4.84 8.98
CA MET A 140 7.82 5.80 10.09
C MET A 140 6.82 6.97 9.91
N GLU A 141 5.70 6.76 9.22
CA GLU A 141 4.60 7.73 9.11
C GLU A 141 3.67 7.63 10.35
N GLU A 142 4.26 7.57 11.56
CA GLU A 142 3.55 7.52 12.84
C GLU A 142 2.75 8.81 13.11
N ALA A 143 3.03 9.90 12.38
CA ALA A 143 2.50 11.23 12.66
C ALA A 143 1.05 11.47 12.17
N ARG A 144 0.44 10.60 11.35
CA ARG A 144 -0.88 10.84 10.73
C ARG A 144 -1.97 9.83 11.07
N GLY A 145 -1.73 8.96 12.05
CA GLY A 145 -2.68 7.92 12.45
C GLY A 145 -2.84 6.81 11.41
N GLN A 146 -3.81 5.93 11.61
CA GLN A 146 -4.07 4.81 10.71
C GLN A 146 -4.91 5.25 9.50
N ARG A 147 -4.43 4.96 8.29
CA ARG A 147 -5.16 5.14 7.02
C ARG A 147 -5.55 3.80 6.43
N LEU A 148 -6.83 3.67 6.06
CA LEU A 148 -7.40 2.47 5.48
C LEU A 148 -7.85 2.74 4.05
N THR A 149 -7.44 1.85 3.14
CA THR A 149 -7.84 1.90 1.75
C THR A 149 -8.45 0.58 1.30
N VAL A 150 -9.49 0.65 0.48
CA VAL A 150 -10.08 -0.50 -0.22
C VAL A 150 -10.03 -0.22 -1.70
N ARG A 151 -9.45 -1.12 -2.47
CA ARG A 151 -9.30 -0.99 -3.93
C ARG A 151 -9.53 -2.33 -4.60
N TYR A 152 -9.79 -2.30 -5.90
CA TYR A 152 -9.82 -3.52 -6.68
C TYR A 152 -8.42 -4.12 -6.78
N GLY A 153 -8.35 -5.45 -6.67
CA GLY A 153 -7.16 -6.23 -6.97
C GLY A 153 -6.89 -6.30 -8.46
N ARG A 154 -5.70 -6.79 -8.79
CA ARG A 154 -5.35 -7.22 -10.14
C ARG A 154 -5.83 -8.66 -10.34
#